data_AF-A0A6V7PYB8-F1
#
_entry.id   AF-A0A6V7PYB8-F1
#
_cell.length_a   1.000
_cell.length_b   1.000
_cell.length_c   1.000
_cell.angle_alpha   90.00
_cell.angle_beta   90.00
_cell.angle_gamma   90.00
#
_symmetry.space_group_name_H-M   'P 1'
#
loop_
_entity.id
_entity.type
_entity.pdbx_description
1 polymer ?
#
loop_
_entity_poly.entity_id
_entity_poly.type
_entity_poly.pdbx_seq_one_letter_code
_entity_poly.pdbx_strand_id
1 'polypeptide(L)'
;MADKDAPLMICPSSGVHIVLPDYYSPEGMGLIVPKTKDGRIAFLLPWLGKTVAGTTDSSTTITMLPEPREDEIQFILDAISDYLKIQVRRSDILSAWSGIRPLVTDPSAKDTGSISRDHVVLEDYLGLVTITGGKWTTYRRYT
;
A
#
# COMPACT_ATOMS: atom_id res chain seq x y z
N MET A 1 17.87 -21.25 -15.58
CA MET A 1 18.53 -20.87 -14.31
C MET A 1 18.42 -19.36 -14.19
N ALA A 2 18.25 -18.83 -12.98
CA ALA A 2 18.17 -17.37 -12.79
C ALA A 2 19.55 -16.73 -13.11
N ASP A 3 19.55 -15.73 -13.99
CA ASP A 3 20.73 -14.89 -14.24
C ASP A 3 21.00 -14.05 -12.99
N LYS A 4 22.24 -14.09 -12.50
CA LYS A 4 22.66 -13.35 -11.30
C LYS A 4 22.95 -11.88 -11.58
N ASP A 5 23.18 -11.54 -12.84
CA ASP A 5 23.49 -10.17 -13.27
C ASP A 5 22.24 -9.43 -13.77
N ALA A 6 21.07 -10.05 -13.66
CA ALA A 6 19.79 -9.44 -14.02
C ALA A 6 19.53 -8.17 -13.18
N PRO A 7 19.12 -7.04 -13.80
CA PRO A 7 18.88 -5.79 -13.09
C PRO A 7 17.71 -5.93 -12.10
N LEU A 8 17.83 -5.27 -10.94
CA LEU A 8 16.77 -5.25 -9.94
C LEU A 8 15.58 -4.43 -10.47
N MET A 9 14.44 -5.07 -10.68
CA MET A 9 13.24 -4.42 -11.25
C MET A 9 12.16 -4.10 -10.21
N ILE A 10 12.34 -4.54 -8.95
CA ILE A 10 11.31 -4.43 -7.91
C ILE A 10 11.78 -3.45 -6.82
N CYS A 11 10.96 -2.44 -6.55
CA CYS A 11 11.06 -1.55 -5.41
C CYS A 11 9.97 -1.92 -4.39
N PRO A 12 10.31 -2.60 -3.28
CA PRO A 12 9.31 -3.03 -2.31
C PRO A 12 8.80 -1.84 -1.49
N SER A 13 7.47 -1.74 -1.36
CA SER A 13 6.82 -0.70 -0.55
C SER A 13 5.88 -1.32 0.47
N SER A 14 6.10 -1.01 1.75
CA SER A 14 5.21 -1.33 2.87
C SER A 14 3.92 -0.52 2.78
N GLY A 15 2.81 -1.20 3.08
CA GLY A 15 1.49 -0.62 3.20
C GLY A 15 0.77 -1.14 4.42
N VAL A 16 0.60 -0.28 5.42
CA VAL A 16 -0.08 -0.57 6.67
C VAL A 16 -1.55 -0.16 6.61
N HIS A 17 -2.39 -0.93 7.27
CA HIS A 17 -3.77 -0.55 7.62
C HIS A 17 -4.03 -0.88 9.09
N ILE A 18 -4.97 -0.14 9.69
CA ILE A 18 -5.41 -0.32 11.07
C ILE A 18 -6.93 -0.54 11.10
N VAL A 19 -7.41 -1.33 12.06
CA VAL A 19 -8.84 -1.47 12.38
C VAL A 19 -9.16 -0.63 13.60
N LEU A 20 -10.17 0.20 13.46
CA LEU A 20 -10.72 1.08 14.48
C LEU A 20 -12.18 0.69 14.77
N PRO A 21 -12.76 1.15 15.89
CA PRO A 21 -14.18 1.03 16.17
C PRO A 21 -15.05 1.60 15.04
N ASP A 22 -16.31 1.18 15.02
CA ASP A 22 -17.30 1.63 14.04
C ASP A 22 -17.51 3.15 14.06
N TYR A 23 -17.49 3.80 15.23
CA TYR A 23 -17.70 5.23 15.35
C TYR A 23 -16.66 6.14 14.66
N TYR A 24 -15.60 5.57 14.07
CA TYR A 24 -14.63 6.29 13.24
C TYR A 24 -15.12 6.51 11.79
N SER A 25 -16.16 5.82 11.34
CA SER A 25 -16.78 6.05 10.03
C SER A 25 -18.31 5.89 10.09
N PRO A 26 -19.10 6.68 9.34
CA PRO A 26 -20.54 6.48 9.30
C PRO A 26 -20.90 5.11 8.68
N GLU A 27 -21.99 4.50 9.15
CA GLU A 27 -22.46 3.23 8.60
C GLU A 27 -22.75 3.36 7.10
N GLY A 28 -22.19 2.45 6.30
CA GLY A 28 -22.39 2.43 4.85
C GLY A 28 -21.68 3.54 4.06
N MET A 29 -20.87 4.40 4.69
CA MET A 29 -20.15 5.48 4.02
C MET A 29 -18.65 5.45 4.31
N GLY A 30 -17.84 5.33 3.26
CA GLY A 30 -16.40 5.55 3.33
C GLY A 30 -16.04 7.03 3.36
N LEU A 31 -15.01 7.38 4.12
CA LEU A 31 -14.42 8.72 4.16
C LEU A 31 -13.08 8.73 3.42
N ILE A 32 -12.76 9.89 2.86
CA ILE A 32 -11.48 10.15 2.20
C ILE A 32 -10.81 11.30 2.94
N VAL A 33 -9.58 11.07 3.39
CA VAL A 33 -8.65 12.10 3.83
C VAL A 33 -7.89 12.58 2.59
N PRO A 34 -8.23 13.77 2.05
CA PRO A 34 -7.75 14.19 0.73
C PRO A 34 -6.26 14.57 0.73
N LYS A 35 -5.70 14.89 1.90
CA LYS A 35 -4.30 15.30 2.02
C LYS A 35 -3.75 14.92 3.38
N THR A 36 -2.88 13.92 3.41
CA THR A 36 -2.02 13.61 4.55
C THR A 36 -0.81 14.55 4.59
N LYS A 37 0.04 14.47 5.63
CA LYS A 37 1.20 15.35 5.84
C LYS A 37 2.16 15.42 4.64
N ASP A 38 2.23 14.38 3.83
CA ASP A 38 3.10 14.30 2.64
C ASP A 38 2.33 14.39 1.30
N GLY A 39 1.04 14.74 1.34
CA GLY A 39 0.23 14.94 0.14
C GLY A 39 -0.46 13.68 -0.39
N ARG A 40 -0.34 12.52 0.27
CA ARG A 40 -1.09 11.32 -0.10
C ARG A 40 -2.55 11.37 0.35
N ILE A 41 -3.37 10.46 -0.18
CA ILE A 41 -4.76 10.24 0.23
C ILE A 41 -4.80 9.04 1.18
N ALA A 42 -5.61 9.13 2.24
CA ALA A 42 -5.97 8.00 3.09
C ALA A 42 -7.50 7.78 3.06
N PHE A 43 -7.92 6.56 3.37
CA PHE A 43 -9.31 6.12 3.40
C PHE A 43 -9.67 5.66 4.80
N LEU A 44 -10.92 5.90 5.20
CA LEU A 44 -11.57 5.22 6.32
C LEU A 44 -12.80 4.52 5.76
N LEU A 45 -12.78 3.19 5.77
CA LEU A 45 -13.80 2.37 5.11
C LEU A 45 -14.53 1.52 6.15
N PRO A 46 -15.87 1.56 6.20
CA PRO A 46 -16.65 0.61 6.99
C PRO A 46 -16.38 -0.82 6.54
N TRP A 47 -16.07 -1.71 7.47
CA TRP A 47 -15.80 -3.12 7.21
C TRP A 47 -16.18 -3.98 8.41
N LEU A 48 -17.13 -4.90 8.22
CA LEU A 48 -17.58 -5.88 9.22
C LEU A 48 -17.91 -5.28 10.60
N GLY A 49 -18.63 -4.15 10.62
CA GLY A 49 -19.00 -3.46 11.88
C GLY A 49 -17.83 -2.77 12.59
N LYS A 50 -16.77 -2.46 11.83
CA LYS A 50 -15.57 -1.71 12.23
C LYS A 50 -15.17 -0.74 11.12
N THR A 51 -14.11 0.02 11.36
CA THR A 51 -13.54 0.96 10.38
C THR A 51 -12.12 0.54 10.03
N VAL A 52 -11.82 0.36 8.75
CA VAL A 52 -10.45 0.15 8.26
C VAL A 52 -9.88 1.48 7.80
N ALA A 53 -8.75 1.90 8.36
CA ALA A 53 -8.05 3.11 7.96
C ALA A 53 -6.69 2.79 7.34
N GLY A 54 -6.33 3.50 6.28
CA GLY A 54 -5.06 3.32 5.59
C GLY A 54 -4.97 4.07 4.26
N THR A 55 -3.89 3.96 3.51
CA THR A 55 -2.69 3.17 3.78
C THR A 55 -1.42 4.01 3.71
N THR A 56 -0.32 3.44 4.17
CA THR A 56 1.01 4.00 4.02
C THR A 56 1.71 3.50 2.74
N ASP A 57 2.83 4.14 2.44
CA ASP A 57 3.77 3.83 1.35
C ASP A 57 5.15 4.18 1.90
N SER A 58 5.93 3.17 2.26
CA SER A 58 7.27 3.32 2.81
C SER A 58 8.19 2.27 2.21
N SER A 59 9.40 2.68 1.82
CA SER A 59 10.42 1.73 1.37
C SER A 59 10.66 0.68 2.46
N THR A 60 10.76 -0.59 2.06
CA THR A 60 10.92 -1.72 2.98
C THR A 60 11.77 -2.83 2.37
N THR A 61 12.31 -3.70 3.23
CA THR A 61 12.96 -4.93 2.80
C THR A 61 11.93 -6.04 2.59
N ILE A 62 12.24 -6.98 1.70
CA ILE A 62 11.35 -8.12 1.44
C ILE A 62 11.43 -9.09 2.62
N THR A 63 10.28 -9.42 3.19
CA THR A 63 10.11 -10.43 4.23
C THR A 63 8.81 -11.19 4.00
N MET A 64 8.78 -12.46 4.42
CA MET A 64 7.56 -13.27 4.41
C MET A 64 6.60 -12.90 5.53
N LEU A 65 7.07 -12.17 6.54
CA LEU A 65 6.32 -11.78 7.73
C LEU A 65 6.40 -10.25 7.90
N PRO A 66 5.76 -9.46 7.00
CA PRO A 66 5.74 -8.01 7.15
C PRO A 66 4.89 -7.61 8.37
N GLU A 67 5.44 -6.74 9.20
CA GLU A 67 4.77 -6.25 10.40
C GLU A 67 4.44 -4.76 10.27
N PRO A 68 3.29 -4.30 10.80
CA PRO A 68 2.99 -2.89 10.92
C PRO A 68 4.03 -2.19 11.81
N ARG A 69 4.64 -1.13 11.31
CA ARG A 69 5.55 -0.30 12.11
C ARG A 69 4.77 0.80 12.82
N GLU A 70 5.20 1.18 14.02
CA GLU A 70 4.51 2.19 14.83
C GLU A 70 4.54 3.58 14.21
N ASP A 71 5.58 3.94 13.46
CA ASP A 71 5.66 5.19 12.71
C ASP A 71 4.58 5.27 11.61
N GLU A 72 4.35 4.16 10.91
CA GLU A 72 3.27 4.04 9.91
C GLU A 72 1.88 4.06 10.54
N ILE A 73 1.71 3.44 11.70
CA ILE A 73 0.45 3.52 12.47
C ILE A 73 0.20 4.96 12.91
N GLN A 74 1.20 5.62 13.49
CA GLN A 74 1.09 7.00 13.95
C GLN A 74 0.80 7.95 12.77
N PHE A 75 1.41 7.71 11.60
CA PHE A 75 1.10 8.45 10.38
C PHE A 75 -0.40 8.38 10.03
N ILE A 76 -1.02 7.21 10.11
CA ILE A 76 -2.45 7.04 9.84
C ILE A 76 -3.28 7.79 10.91
N LEU A 77 -2.94 7.64 12.19
CA LEU A 77 -3.66 8.30 13.29
C LEU A 77 -3.60 9.83 13.16
N ASP A 78 -2.42 10.37 12.87
CA ASP A 78 -2.22 11.80 12.64
C ASP A 78 -3.07 12.28 11.45
N ALA A 79 -3.01 11.56 10.33
CA ALA A 79 -3.73 11.91 9.12
C ALA A 79 -5.25 11.97 9.32
N ILE A 80 -5.83 11.06 10.11
CA ILE A 80 -7.27 11.06 10.37
C ILE A 80 -7.67 12.05 11.48
N SER A 81 -6.78 12.33 12.43
CA SER A 81 -7.06 13.27 13.53
C SER A 81 -7.29 14.69 13.04
N ASP A 82 -6.67 15.09 11.94
CA ASP A 82 -6.86 16.42 11.34
C ASP A 82 -8.28 16.62 10.77
N TYR A 83 -9.02 15.54 10.51
CA TYR A 83 -10.31 15.55 9.81
C TYR A 83 -11.49 15.08 10.67
N LEU A 84 -11.23 14.55 11.87
CA LEU A 84 -12.24 14.04 12.77
C LEU A 84 -12.42 14.96 13.99
N LYS A 85 -13.67 15.10 14.44
CA LYS A 85 -13.98 15.86 15.68
C LYS A 85 -13.76 15.04 16.96
N ILE A 86 -13.61 13.73 16.84
CA ILE A 86 -13.36 12.83 17.96
C ILE A 86 -11.86 12.80 18.28
N GLN A 87 -11.53 12.54 19.55
CA GLN A 87 -10.15 12.33 19.94
C GLN A 87 -9.66 10.97 19.40
N VAL A 88 -8.72 11.01 18.45
CA VAL A 88 -8.08 9.83 17.88
C VAL A 88 -7.01 9.30 18.83
N ARG A 89 -7.04 8.00 19.16
CA ARG A 89 -6.12 7.39 20.14
C ARG A 89 -5.53 6.10 19.62
N ARG A 90 -4.23 5.90 19.88
CA ARG A 90 -3.52 4.64 19.61
C ARG A 90 -4.16 3.43 20.31
N SER A 91 -4.77 3.65 21.47
CA SER A 91 -5.49 2.64 22.26
C SER A 91 -6.78 2.14 21.61
N ASP A 92 -7.33 2.88 20.64
CA ASP A 92 -8.57 2.48 19.97
C ASP A 92 -8.30 1.47 18.86
N ILE A 93 -7.04 1.26 18.46
CA ILE A 93 -6.68 0.29 17.41
C ILE A 93 -6.93 -1.13 17.91
N LEU A 94 -7.79 -1.85 17.20
CA LEU A 94 -8.17 -3.23 17.50
C LEU A 94 -7.23 -4.24 16.84
N SER A 95 -6.71 -3.91 15.65
CA SER A 95 -5.70 -4.70 14.95
C SER A 95 -5.01 -3.86 13.87
N ALA A 96 -3.87 -4.34 13.39
CA ALA A 96 -3.12 -3.72 12.29
C ALA A 96 -2.50 -4.82 11.43
N TRP A 97 -2.34 -4.58 10.13
CA TRP A 97 -1.62 -5.46 9.22
C TRP A 97 -0.80 -4.67 8.21
N SER A 98 0.26 -5.31 7.72
CA SER A 98 1.14 -4.76 6.69
C SER A 98 1.19 -5.70 5.49
N GLY A 99 1.32 -5.13 4.30
CA GLY A 99 1.61 -5.85 3.08
C GLY A 99 2.74 -5.17 2.31
N ILE A 100 3.49 -5.95 1.53
CA ILE A 100 4.55 -5.42 0.66
C ILE A 100 4.04 -5.39 -0.77
N ARG A 101 4.08 -4.21 -1.39
CA ARG A 101 3.76 -4.00 -2.80
C ARG A 101 5.03 -4.21 -3.63
N PRO A 102 5.03 -5.10 -4.63
CA PRO A 102 6.14 -5.26 -5.55
C PRO A 102 6.06 -4.18 -6.64
N LEU A 103 6.43 -2.94 -6.31
CA LEU A 103 6.38 -1.85 -7.28
C LEU A 103 7.48 -2.04 -8.32
N VAL A 104 7.23 -1.63 -9.56
CA VAL A 104 8.16 -1.88 -10.67
C VAL A 104 8.89 -0.61 -11.02
N THR A 105 10.21 -0.70 -11.09
CA THR A 105 11.04 0.29 -11.78
C THR A 105 11.31 -0.23 -13.18
N ASP A 106 10.83 0.48 -14.20
CA ASP A 106 11.11 0.13 -15.59
C ASP A 106 12.61 0.36 -15.87
N PRO A 107 13.41 -0.72 -16.12
CA PRO A 107 14.84 -0.58 -16.38
C PRO A 107 15.14 0.12 -17.71
N SER A 108 14.15 0.26 -18.60
CA SER A 108 14.26 0.96 -19.89
C SER A 108 13.78 2.42 -19.86
N ALA A 109 13.16 2.85 -18.75
CA ALA A 109 12.70 4.23 -18.61
C ALA A 109 13.87 5.21 -18.54
N LYS A 110 13.80 6.28 -19.34
CA LYS A 110 14.80 7.37 -19.34
C LYS A 110 14.84 8.15 -18.03
N ASP A 111 13.80 8.03 -17.20
CA ASP A 111 13.64 8.72 -15.94
C ASP A 111 13.60 7.68 -14.80
N THR A 112 14.74 7.51 -14.14
CA THR A 112 14.99 6.47 -13.12
C THR A 112 14.22 6.69 -11.81
N GLY A 113 13.48 7.79 -11.68
CA GLY A 113 12.76 8.17 -10.46
C GLY A 113 11.28 7.80 -10.41
N SER A 114 10.66 7.41 -11.53
CA SER A 114 9.21 7.12 -11.55
C SER A 114 8.93 5.65 -11.26
N ILE A 115 8.70 5.32 -9.99
CA ILE A 115 8.22 3.99 -9.60
C ILE A 115 6.80 3.82 -10.16
N SER A 116 6.62 2.88 -11.08
CA SER A 116 5.32 2.59 -11.68
C SER A 116 4.51 1.65 -10.80
N ARG A 117 3.23 1.98 -10.63
CA ARG A 117 2.22 1.11 -9.99
C ARG A 117 1.48 0.25 -11.01
N ASP A 118 1.84 0.33 -12.27
CA ASP A 118 1.30 -0.52 -13.32
C ASP A 118 2.10 -1.82 -13.40
N HIS A 119 1.57 -2.79 -14.15
CA HIS A 119 2.24 -4.05 -14.36
C HIS A 119 3.20 -3.93 -15.55
N VAL A 120 4.28 -4.70 -15.52
CA VAL A 120 5.22 -4.85 -16.63
C VAL A 120 5.23 -6.33 -17.01
N VAL A 121 5.06 -6.59 -18.30
CA VAL A 121 5.15 -7.93 -18.90
C VAL A 121 6.41 -7.93 -19.75
N LEU A 122 7.36 -8.79 -19.41
CA LEU A 122 8.61 -8.98 -20.15
C LEU A 122 8.62 -10.41 -20.69
N GLU A 123 9.01 -10.55 -21.95
CA GLU A 123 9.27 -11.84 -22.56
C GLU A 123 10.78 -11.94 -22.85
N ASP A 124 11.41 -12.99 -22.33
CA ASP A 124 12.84 -13.25 -22.49
C ASP A 124 13.08 -14.56 -23.28
N TYR A 125 14.35 -14.86 -23.56
CA TYR A 125 14.79 -15.99 -24.36
C TYR A 125 14.15 -17.32 -23.90
N LEU A 126 13.68 -18.11 -24.88
CA LEU A 126 12.93 -19.37 -24.71
C LEU A 126 11.47 -19.21 -24.25
N GLY A 127 10.87 -18.03 -24.41
CA GLY A 127 9.44 -17.80 -24.14
C GLY A 127 9.14 -17.67 -22.64
N LEU A 128 10.13 -17.23 -21.85
CA LEU A 128 9.94 -16.95 -20.44
C LEU A 128 9.18 -15.63 -20.28
N VAL A 129 7.94 -15.71 -19.77
CA VAL A 129 7.12 -14.54 -19.49
C VAL A 129 7.23 -14.16 -18.01
N THR A 130 7.70 -12.94 -17.74
CA THR A 130 7.76 -12.35 -16.40
C THR A 130 6.67 -11.28 -16.28
N ILE A 131 5.80 -11.43 -15.29
CA ILE A 131 4.77 -10.44 -14.94
C ILE A 131 5.11 -9.88 -13.56
N THR A 132 5.31 -8.57 -13.47
CA THR A 132 5.63 -7.89 -12.20
C THR A 132 4.78 -6.63 -12.04
N GLY A 133 4.57 -6.19 -10.80
CA GLY A 133 3.70 -5.06 -10.47
C GLY A 133 2.21 -5.37 -10.63
N GLY A 134 1.46 -4.35 -11.04
CA GLY A 134 0.02 -4.46 -11.26
C GLY A 134 -0.82 -4.34 -10.00
N LYS A 135 -2.12 -4.08 -10.22
CA LYS A 135 -3.12 -3.93 -9.16
C LYS A 135 -4.08 -5.10 -9.21
N TRP A 136 -4.63 -5.46 -8.05
CA TRP A 136 -5.72 -6.43 -7.98
C TRP A 136 -6.88 -6.04 -8.92
N THR A 137 -7.24 -4.76 -8.99
CA THR A 137 -8.34 -4.29 -9.86
C THR A 137 -8.10 -4.51 -11.35
N THR A 138 -6.85 -4.72 -11.77
CA THR A 138 -6.49 -4.91 -13.18
C THR A 138 -6.18 -6.36 -13.54
N TYR A 139 -6.21 -7.31 -12.59
CA TYR A 139 -5.72 -8.68 -12.81
C TYR A 139 -6.40 -9.38 -14.00
N ARG A 140 -7.73 -9.26 -14.14
CA ARG A 140 -8.52 -9.93 -15.21
C ARG A 140 -8.28 -9.38 -16.61
N ARG A 141 -7.71 -8.19 -16.75
CA ARG A 141 -7.45 -7.63 -18.09
C ARG A 141 -6.27 -8.33 -18.78
N TYR A 142 -5.51 -9.15 -18.04
CA TYR A 142 -4.24 -9.71 -18.48
C TYR A 142 -4.20 -11.25 -18.40
N THR A 143 -5.37 -11.89 -18.37
CA THR A 143 -5.59 -13.33 -18.59
C THR A 143 -6.43 -13.51 -19.83
#